data_AF-A0A0S8J5H5-F1
#
_entry.id   AF-A0A0S8J5H5-F1
#
_cell.length_a   1.000
_cell.length_b   1.000
_cell.length_c   1.000
_cell.angle_alpha   90.00
_cell.angle_beta   90.00
_cell.angle_gamma   90.00
#
_symmetry.space_group_name_H-M   'P 1'
#
loop_
_entity.id
_entity.type
_entity.pdbx_description
1 polymer ?
#
loop_
_entity_poly.entity_id
_entity_poly.type
_entity_poly.pdbx_seq_one_letter_code
_entity_poly.pdbx_strand_id
1 'polypeptide(L)'
;MKCRKVKKALVNYADLEEPQRKRLDEHLQSCPDCLSEFRLHQSSLNLVKRIINFEESEDFWQDYQVDVGRKIPSPPLWQKLSGKMENLASLIKTPLFGPLPAYVFSFVLLLFLAVGLYPSLSPSKHSESFDSDLVVYEGELLSAVDDGGVTIYTVVSR
;
A
#
# COMPACT_ATOMS: atom_id res chain seq x y z
N MET A 1 21.63 31.09 17.49
CA MET A 1 20.93 32.11 16.67
C MET A 1 21.10 33.48 17.34
N LYS A 2 21.15 34.61 16.61
CA LYS A 2 21.25 35.96 17.23
C LYS A 2 19.86 36.43 17.68
N CYS A 3 19.71 36.99 18.89
CA CYS A 3 18.41 37.42 19.44
C CYS A 3 17.63 38.37 18.51
N ARG A 4 18.32 39.21 17.74
CA ARG A 4 17.68 40.09 16.74
C ARG A 4 16.94 39.33 15.64
N LYS A 5 17.45 38.17 15.20
CA LYS A 5 16.79 37.33 14.19
C LYS A 5 15.60 36.59 14.80
N VAL A 6 15.72 36.21 16.07
CA VAL A 6 14.68 35.53 16.84
C VAL A 6 13.43 36.40 16.94
N LYS A 7 13.57 37.70 17.29
CA LYS A 7 12.42 38.61 17.38
C LYS A 7 11.54 38.64 16.12
N LYS A 8 12.14 38.58 14.93
CA LYS A 8 11.39 38.50 13.66
C LYS A 8 10.66 37.17 13.50
N ALA A 9 11.30 36.07 13.92
CA ALA A 9 10.72 34.74 13.86
C ALA A 9 9.60 34.53 14.90
N LEU A 10 9.63 35.23 16.04
CA LEU A 10 8.58 35.15 17.07
C LEU A 10 7.20 35.59 16.54
N VAL A 11 7.16 36.64 15.73
CA VAL A 11 5.90 37.17 15.16
C VAL A 11 5.25 36.17 14.22
N ASN A 12 6.06 35.42 13.46
CA ASN A 12 5.60 34.47 12.45
C ASN A 12 5.68 33.01 12.94
N TYR A 13 5.65 32.76 14.25
CA TYR A 13 5.90 31.43 14.81
C TYR A 13 5.00 30.33 14.21
N ALA A 14 3.72 30.66 13.99
CA ALA A 14 2.73 29.74 13.43
C ALA A 14 3.04 29.34 11.97
N ASP A 15 3.69 30.22 11.21
CA ASP A 15 3.98 30.04 9.79
C ASP A 15 5.39 29.50 9.53
N LEU A 16 6.19 29.28 10.58
CA LEU A 16 7.55 28.75 10.44
C LEU A 16 7.53 27.28 10.03
N GLU A 17 8.39 26.94 9.07
CA GLU A 17 8.71 25.55 8.72
C GLU A 17 9.32 24.80 9.93
N GLU A 18 9.05 23.50 10.04
CA GLU A 18 9.56 22.60 11.09
C GLU A 18 11.06 22.80 11.45
N PRO A 19 12.02 22.84 10.50
CA PRO A 19 13.44 23.03 10.85
C PRO A 19 13.74 24.39 11.47
N GLN A 20 12.99 25.44 11.09
CA GLN A 20 13.17 26.78 11.64
C GLN A 20 12.54 26.90 13.04
N ARG A 21 11.38 26.24 13.22
CA ARG A 21 10.69 26.15 14.51
C ARG A 21 11.55 25.47 15.57
N LYS A 22 12.16 24.33 15.25
CA LYS A 22 13.09 23.63 16.17
C LYS A 22 14.27 24.50 16.61
N ARG A 23 14.92 25.21 15.68
CA ARG A 23 16.03 26.13 16.00
C ARG A 23 15.60 27.30 16.88
N LEU A 24 14.36 27.75 16.72
CA LEU A 24 13.79 28.79 17.55
C LEU A 24 13.50 28.25 18.95
N ASP A 25 12.90 27.07 19.07
CA ASP A 25 12.61 26.42 20.35
C ASP A 25 13.91 26.15 21.15
N GLU A 26 14.97 25.67 20.50
CA GLU A 26 16.31 25.53 21.09
C GLU A 26 16.85 26.87 21.63
N HIS A 27 16.63 27.97 20.92
CA HIS A 27 17.03 29.28 21.37
C HIS A 27 16.20 29.76 22.57
N LEU A 28 14.90 29.51 22.56
CA LEU A 28 14.01 29.87 23.67
C LEU A 28 14.35 29.10 24.95
N GLN A 29 14.87 27.87 24.84
CA GLN A 29 15.37 27.11 25.99
C GLN A 29 16.66 27.70 26.59
N SER A 30 17.50 28.33 25.76
CA SER A 30 18.81 28.86 26.19
C SER A 30 18.79 30.35 26.53
N CYS A 31 17.78 31.11 26.11
CA CYS A 31 17.68 32.56 26.34
C CYS A 31 16.37 32.94 27.06
N PRO A 32 16.41 33.23 28.38
CA PRO A 32 15.22 33.54 29.16
C PRO A 32 14.54 34.85 28.73
N ASP A 33 15.31 35.84 28.26
CA ASP A 33 14.75 37.11 27.78
C ASP A 33 13.85 36.88 26.56
N CYS A 34 14.32 36.13 25.57
CA CYS A 34 13.54 35.79 24.38
C CYS A 34 12.32 34.92 24.72
N LEU A 35 12.45 34.03 25.71
CA LEU A 35 11.33 33.22 26.21
C LEU A 35 10.24 34.09 26.86
N SER A 36 10.64 35.10 27.64
CA SER A 36 9.68 36.02 28.26
C SER A 36 8.91 36.84 27.22
N GLU A 37 9.61 37.37 26.21
CA GLU A 37 9.00 38.09 25.08
C GLU A 37 8.03 37.18 24.30
N PHE A 38 8.42 35.94 24.03
CA PHE A 38 7.56 34.96 23.35
C PHE A 38 6.29 34.66 24.14
N ARG A 39 6.40 34.43 25.46
CA ARG A 39 5.24 34.16 26.32
C ARG A 39 4.27 35.33 26.37
N LEU A 40 4.80 36.56 26.42
CA LEU A 40 3.98 37.77 26.36
C LEU A 40 3.24 37.86 25.02
N HIS A 41 3.91 37.52 23.91
CA HIS A 41 3.27 37.54 22.61
C HIS A 41 2.16 36.48 22.51
N GLN A 42 2.42 35.25 22.95
CA GLN A 42 1.41 34.19 23.00
C GLN A 42 0.23 34.52 23.92
N SER A 43 0.46 35.15 25.07
CA SER A 43 -0.62 35.57 25.95
C SER A 43 -1.50 36.64 25.31
N SER A 44 -0.90 37.61 24.61
CA SER A 44 -1.65 38.63 23.88
C SER A 44 -2.50 38.04 22.76
N LEU A 45 -1.97 37.08 21.99
CA LEU A 45 -2.74 36.37 20.96
C LEU A 45 -3.89 35.55 21.56
N ASN A 46 -3.67 34.90 22.69
CA ASN A 46 -4.72 34.14 23.38
C ASN A 46 -5.83 35.04 23.93
N LEU A 47 -5.51 36.25 24.39
CA LEU A 47 -6.52 37.24 24.78
C LEU A 47 -7.37 37.67 23.59
N VAL A 48 -6.72 37.98 22.45
CA VAL A 48 -7.41 38.33 21.21
C VAL A 48 -8.31 37.18 20.75
N LYS A 49 -7.82 35.93 20.75
CA LYS A 49 -8.62 34.74 20.43
C LYS A 49 -9.85 34.60 21.32
N ARG A 50 -9.71 34.87 22.62
CA ARG A 50 -10.83 34.78 23.57
C ARG A 50 -11.87 35.87 23.33
N ILE A 51 -11.45 37.07 22.94
CA ILE A 51 -12.36 38.18 22.62
C ILE A 51 -13.09 37.90 21.31
N ILE A 52 -12.39 37.34 20.32
CA ILE A 52 -12.96 36.89 19.04
C ILE A 52 -13.67 35.54 19.21
N ASN A 53 -14.15 35.19 20.41
CA ASN A 53 -15.06 34.05 20.55
C ASN A 53 -16.31 34.38 19.74
N PHE A 54 -16.36 33.81 18.54
CA PHE A 54 -17.48 33.89 17.65
C PHE A 54 -18.59 33.05 18.28
N GLU A 55 -19.65 33.72 18.71
CA GLU A 55 -20.84 33.06 19.22
C GLU A 55 -21.61 32.58 17.99
N GLU A 56 -21.36 31.32 17.65
CA GLU A 56 -21.93 30.70 16.45
C GLU A 56 -23.44 30.59 16.60
N SER A 57 -24.20 31.02 15.59
CA SER A 57 -25.64 30.77 15.55
C SER A 57 -25.89 29.26 15.44
N GLU A 58 -26.99 28.76 16.00
CA GLU A 58 -27.33 27.32 15.92
C GLU A 58 -27.38 26.82 14.46
N ASP A 59 -27.74 27.69 13.53
CA ASP A 59 -27.83 27.39 12.09
C ASP A 59 -26.46 27.39 11.38
N PHE A 60 -25.43 28.04 11.93
CA PHE A 60 -24.12 28.18 11.27
C PHE A 60 -23.50 26.83 10.96
N TRP A 61 -23.59 25.88 11.90
CA TRP A 61 -23.03 24.55 11.73
C TRP A 61 -23.77 23.72 10.68
N GLN A 62 -25.08 23.92 10.51
CA GLN A 62 -25.85 23.20 9.50
C GLN A 62 -25.42 23.63 8.09
N ASP A 63 -25.34 24.94 7.87
CA ASP A 63 -24.90 25.50 6.59
C ASP A 63 -23.44 25.17 6.31
N TYR A 64 -22.58 25.27 7.32
CA TYR A 64 -21.17 24.92 7.20
C TYR A 64 -20.97 23.45 6.83
N GLN A 65 -21.72 22.52 7.42
CA GLN A 65 -21.64 21.10 7.07
C GLN A 65 -22.04 20.84 5.62
N VAL A 66 -23.07 21.54 5.11
CA VAL A 66 -23.49 21.42 3.71
C VAL A 66 -22.39 21.92 2.78
N ASP A 67 -21.79 23.08 3.09
CA ASP A 67 -20.75 23.68 2.26
C ASP A 67 -19.43 22.89 2.29
N VAL A 68 -19.03 22.39 3.46
CA VAL A 68 -17.86 21.51 3.60
C VAL A 68 -18.11 20.19 2.88
N GLY A 69 -19.30 19.61 3.03
CA GLY A 69 -19.68 18.38 2.33
C GLY A 69 -19.62 18.50 0.81
N ARG A 70 -19.94 19.68 0.25
CA ARG A 70 -19.80 19.97 -1.19
C ARG A 70 -18.35 20.15 -1.63
N LYS A 71 -17.48 20.66 -0.76
CA LYS A 71 -16.07 20.93 -1.06
C LYS A 71 -15.17 19.71 -0.86
N ILE A 72 -15.55 18.76 -0.01
CA ILE A 72 -14.80 17.51 0.16
C ILE A 72 -15.07 16.63 -1.06
N PRO A 73 -14.06 16.32 -1.89
CA PRO A 73 -14.24 15.41 -3.01
C PRO A 73 -14.71 14.06 -2.45
N SER A 74 -15.79 13.51 -3.03
CA SER A 74 -16.29 12.21 -2.61
C SER A 74 -15.15 11.19 -2.71
N PRO A 75 -14.88 10.39 -1.66
CA PRO A 75 -13.78 9.45 -1.69
C PRO A 75 -13.97 8.47 -2.86
N PRO A 76 -12.87 8.06 -3.53
CA PRO A 76 -12.93 7.11 -4.62
C PRO A 76 -13.67 5.84 -4.19
N LEU A 77 -14.45 5.24 -5.09
CA LEU A 77 -15.26 4.05 -4.82
C LEU A 77 -14.46 2.91 -4.17
N TRP A 78 -13.17 2.79 -4.52
CA TRP A 78 -12.24 1.82 -3.91
C TRP A 78 -12.01 2.03 -2.41
N GLN A 79 -11.98 3.27 -1.91
CA GLN A 79 -11.89 3.54 -0.46
C GLN A 79 -13.20 3.16 0.27
N LYS A 80 -14.35 3.31 -0.39
CA LYS A 80 -15.62 2.82 0.16
C LYS A 80 -15.67 1.29 0.21
N LEU A 81 -15.06 0.62 -0.76
CA LEU A 81 -14.96 -0.85 -0.81
C LEU A 81 -13.93 -1.38 0.20
N SER A 82 -12.78 -0.73 0.35
CA SER A 82 -11.75 -1.14 1.31
C SER A 82 -12.27 -1.07 2.74
N GLY A 83 -13.01 -0.02 3.11
CA GLY A 83 -13.65 0.09 4.42
C GLY A 83 -14.67 -1.03 4.70
N LYS A 84 -15.38 -1.52 3.67
CA LYS A 84 -16.25 -2.69 3.80
C LYS A 84 -15.46 -3.99 3.96
N MET A 85 -14.34 -4.14 3.24
CA MET A 85 -13.46 -5.31 3.40
C MET A 85 -12.77 -5.32 4.76
N GLU A 86 -12.39 -4.17 5.32
CA GLU A 86 -11.83 -4.09 6.67
C GLU A 86 -12.84 -4.51 7.74
N ASN A 87 -14.11 -4.15 7.59
CA ASN A 87 -15.19 -4.63 8.46
C ASN A 87 -15.48 -6.13 8.30
N LEU A 88 -15.28 -6.70 7.10
CA LEU A 88 -15.35 -8.16 6.90
C LEU A 88 -14.10 -8.85 7.47
N ALA A 89 -12.93 -8.24 7.33
CA ALA A 89 -11.68 -8.75 7.88
C ALA A 89 -11.67 -8.68 9.41
N SER A 90 -12.30 -7.68 10.02
CA SER A 90 -12.46 -7.62 11.47
C SER A 90 -13.38 -8.73 11.98
N LEU A 91 -14.44 -9.09 11.25
CA LEU A 91 -15.26 -10.27 11.53
C LEU A 91 -14.49 -11.59 11.39
N ILE A 92 -13.50 -11.66 10.50
CA ILE A 92 -12.58 -12.82 10.39
C ILE A 92 -11.57 -12.83 11.55
N LYS A 93 -11.12 -11.64 12.01
CA LYS A 93 -10.12 -11.50 13.09
C LYS A 93 -10.70 -11.71 14.47
N THR A 94 -11.98 -11.44 14.70
CA THR A 94 -12.67 -11.86 15.91
C THR A 94 -13.17 -13.28 15.72
N PRO A 95 -12.60 -14.30 16.40
CA PRO A 95 -13.11 -15.66 16.34
C PRO A 95 -14.47 -15.71 17.05
N LEU A 96 -15.54 -15.37 16.33
CA LEU A 96 -16.93 -15.42 16.82
C LEU A 96 -17.42 -16.87 16.99
N PHE A 97 -16.75 -17.81 16.36
CA PHE A 97 -16.85 -19.24 16.65
C PHE A 97 -15.53 -19.63 17.31
N GLY A 98 -15.57 -20.23 18.51
CA GLY A 98 -14.42 -20.51 19.39
C GLY A 98 -13.27 -21.30 18.75
N PRO A 99 -12.73 -22.39 19.34
CA PRO A 99 -11.79 -23.23 18.61
C PRO A 99 -12.55 -23.88 17.46
N LEU A 100 -12.59 -23.22 16.29
CA LEU A 100 -13.06 -23.79 15.03
C LEU A 100 -12.24 -25.06 14.85
N PRO A 101 -12.87 -26.22 15.03
CA PRO A 101 -12.12 -27.45 15.14
C PRO A 101 -11.44 -27.69 13.79
N ALA A 102 -10.16 -28.09 13.86
CA ALA A 102 -9.26 -28.15 12.71
C ALA A 102 -9.82 -28.91 11.50
N TYR A 103 -10.84 -29.76 11.72
CA TYR A 103 -11.56 -30.46 10.67
C TYR A 103 -12.27 -29.53 9.67
N VAL A 104 -12.73 -28.33 10.06
CA VAL A 104 -13.40 -27.41 9.12
C VAL A 104 -12.39 -26.84 8.14
N PHE A 105 -11.23 -26.41 8.64
CA PHE A 105 -10.15 -25.92 7.79
C PHE A 105 -9.58 -27.02 6.88
N SER A 106 -9.41 -28.25 7.40
CA SER A 106 -8.97 -29.36 6.56
C SER A 106 -9.99 -29.71 5.47
N PHE A 107 -11.29 -29.61 5.76
CA PHE A 107 -12.35 -29.87 4.78
C PHE A 107 -12.37 -28.80 3.67
N VAL A 108 -12.24 -27.52 4.02
CA VAL A 108 -12.15 -26.44 3.03
C VAL A 108 -10.89 -26.58 2.17
N LEU A 109 -9.75 -26.92 2.78
CA LEU A 109 -8.50 -27.16 2.06
C LEU A 109 -8.62 -28.35 1.10
N LEU A 110 -9.25 -29.44 1.54
CA LEU A 110 -9.54 -30.62 0.71
C LEU A 110 -10.45 -30.28 -0.47
N LEU A 111 -11.48 -29.46 -0.25
CA LEU A 111 -12.37 -28.98 -1.31
C LEU A 111 -11.60 -28.14 -2.33
N PHE A 112 -10.73 -27.25 -1.86
CA PHE A 112 -9.89 -26.42 -2.74
C PHE A 112 -8.92 -27.27 -3.56
N LEU A 113 -8.28 -28.27 -2.94
CA LEU A 113 -7.39 -29.22 -3.63
C LEU A 113 -8.17 -30.08 -4.62
N ALA A 114 -9.35 -30.57 -4.24
CA ALA A 114 -10.19 -31.38 -5.12
C ALA A 114 -10.62 -30.59 -6.37
N VAL A 115 -11.05 -29.34 -6.20
CA VAL A 115 -11.45 -28.47 -7.31
C VAL A 115 -10.25 -28.04 -8.16
N GLY A 116 -9.12 -27.69 -7.52
CA GLY A 116 -7.91 -27.25 -8.21
C GLY A 116 -7.20 -28.36 -9.00
N LEU A 117 -7.26 -29.60 -8.51
CA LEU A 117 -6.65 -30.77 -9.17
C LEU A 117 -7.60 -31.48 -10.15
N TYR A 118 -8.91 -31.18 -10.09
CA TYR A 118 -9.91 -31.72 -11.01
C TYR A 118 -9.55 -31.59 -12.51
N PRO A 119 -9.06 -30.43 -13.02
CA PRO A 119 -8.68 -30.32 -14.42
C PRO A 119 -7.44 -31.15 -14.79
N SER A 120 -6.56 -31.45 -13.83
CA SER A 120 -5.33 -32.22 -14.09
C SER A 120 -5.55 -33.74 -14.08
N LEU A 121 -6.62 -34.20 -13.46
CA LEU A 121 -6.98 -35.62 -13.36
C LEU A 121 -8.07 -36.03 -14.36
N SER A 122 -8.72 -35.07 -15.03
CA SER A 122 -9.57 -35.39 -16.16
C SER A 122 -8.70 -35.84 -17.32
N PRO A 123 -8.75 -37.11 -17.75
CA PRO A 123 -8.01 -37.56 -18.92
C PRO A 123 -8.56 -36.79 -20.12
N SER A 124 -7.76 -35.83 -20.61
CA SER A 124 -8.02 -35.17 -21.87
C SER A 124 -8.15 -36.26 -22.92
N LYS A 125 -9.36 -36.51 -23.41
CA LYS A 125 -9.60 -37.30 -24.62
C LYS A 125 -9.09 -36.52 -25.85
N HIS A 126 -7.80 -36.22 -25.89
CA HIS A 126 -7.12 -35.82 -27.11
C HIS A 126 -6.42 -37.06 -27.65
N SER A 127 -7.18 -37.87 -28.38
CA SER A 127 -6.60 -38.71 -29.43
C SER A 127 -6.26 -37.79 -30.61
N GLU A 128 -5.23 -36.97 -30.46
CA GLU A 128 -4.57 -36.41 -31.63
C GLU A 128 -3.72 -37.52 -32.21
N SER A 129 -4.08 -37.98 -33.41
CA SER A 129 -3.22 -38.84 -34.22
C SER A 129 -1.90 -38.11 -34.42
N PHE A 130 -0.82 -38.65 -33.88
CA PHE A 130 0.53 -38.25 -34.26
C PHE A 130 0.72 -38.57 -35.74
N ASP A 131 0.48 -37.59 -36.59
CA ASP A 131 0.94 -37.62 -37.97
C ASP A 131 2.45 -37.32 -37.92
N SER A 132 3.23 -38.38 -37.74
CA SER A 132 4.68 -38.34 -37.77
C SER A 132 5.10 -38.11 -39.22
N ASP A 133 5.32 -36.85 -39.59
CA ASP A 133 5.96 -36.47 -40.85
C ASP A 133 7.47 -36.83 -40.79
N LEU A 134 7.73 -38.14 -40.78
CA LEU A 134 9.06 -38.74 -40.91
C LEU A 134 9.47 -38.57 -42.37
N VAL A 135 10.12 -37.46 -42.69
CA VAL A 135 10.82 -37.29 -43.96
C VAL A 135 11.97 -38.28 -44.00
N VAL A 136 11.77 -39.42 -44.65
CA VAL A 136 12.83 -40.40 -44.94
C VAL A 136 13.80 -39.74 -45.91
N TYR A 137 14.95 -39.29 -45.41
CA TYR A 137 15.98 -38.67 -46.23
C TYR A 137 16.74 -39.77 -46.98
N GLU A 138 16.42 -40.00 -48.26
CA GLU A 138 17.12 -40.93 -49.16
C GLU A 138 18.45 -40.33 -49.68
N GLY A 139 19.25 -39.73 -48.79
CA GLY A 139 20.59 -39.21 -49.10
C GLY A 139 21.68 -40.23 -48.80
N GLU A 140 22.79 -40.19 -49.56
CA GLU A 140 23.90 -41.14 -49.51
C GLU A 140 24.41 -41.41 -48.06
N LEU A 141 24.71 -42.68 -47.81
CA LEU A 141 25.02 -43.31 -46.52
C LEU A 141 25.94 -42.47 -45.63
N LEU A 142 25.37 -41.93 -44.55
CA LEU A 142 26.12 -41.36 -43.43
C LEU A 142 26.93 -42.47 -42.75
N SER A 143 28.26 -42.34 -42.73
CA SER A 143 29.09 -43.22 -41.91
C SER A 143 28.94 -42.79 -40.45
N ALA A 144 28.46 -43.70 -39.61
CA ALA A 144 28.35 -43.51 -38.17
C ALA A 144 29.44 -44.34 -37.48
N VAL A 145 30.28 -43.66 -36.71
CA VAL A 145 31.28 -44.31 -35.83
C VAL A 145 30.91 -43.97 -34.39
N ASP A 146 30.87 -45.00 -33.55
CA ASP A 146 30.49 -44.89 -32.15
C ASP A 146 31.70 -45.18 -31.26
N ASP A 147 32.17 -44.17 -30.53
CA ASP A 147 33.37 -44.25 -29.68
C ASP A 147 33.03 -44.45 -28.19
N GLY A 148 31.89 -45.10 -27.91
CA GLY A 148 31.51 -45.52 -26.55
C GLY A 148 30.97 -44.42 -25.64
N GLY A 149 30.62 -43.26 -26.20
CA GLY A 149 29.98 -42.17 -25.45
C GLY A 149 29.27 -41.13 -26.32
N VAL A 150 29.67 -40.99 -27.59
CA VAL A 150 29.02 -40.13 -28.57
C VAL A 150 29.12 -40.79 -29.95
N THR A 151 28.00 -40.82 -30.68
CA THR A 151 27.94 -41.28 -32.07
C THR A 151 28.06 -40.08 -33.01
N ILE A 152 29.05 -40.09 -33.90
CA ILE A 152 29.29 -39.00 -34.85
C ILE A 152 28.89 -39.44 -36.25
N TYR A 153 28.03 -38.65 -36.90
CA TYR A 153 27.63 -38.84 -38.29
C TYR A 153 28.49 -37.95 -39.19
N THR A 154 29.20 -38.56 -40.15
CA THR A 154 29.98 -37.81 -41.14
C THR A 154 29.37 -37.95 -42.53
N VAL A 155 29.12 -36.81 -43.16
CA VAL A 155 28.67 -36.73 -44.56
C VAL A 155 29.91 -36.76 -45.44
N VAL A 156 30.10 -37.83 -46.21
CA VAL A 156 31.22 -37.93 -47.16
C VAL A 156 30.80 -37.22 -48.45
N SER A 157 31.25 -35.98 -48.64
CA SER A 157 31.12 -35.31 -49.95
C SER A 157 32.14 -35.92 -50.92
N ARG A 158 31.67 -36.39 -52.07
CA ARG A 158 32.55 -36.58 -53.25
C ARG A 158 32.93 -35.24 -53.86
#